data_AF-A0A958EQU1-F1
#
_entry.id   AF-A0A958EQU1-F1
#
_cell.length_a   1.000
_cell.length_b   1.000
_cell.length_c   1.000
_cell.angle_alpha   90.00
_cell.angle_beta   90.00
_cell.angle_gamma   90.00
#
_symmetry.space_group_name_H-M   'P 1'
#
loop_
_entity.id
_entity.type
_entity.pdbx_description
1 polymer ?
#
loop_
_entity_poly.entity_id
_entity_poly.type
_entity_poly.pdbx_seq_one_letter_code
_entity_poly.pdbx_strand_id
1 'polypeptide(L)'
;MMDEKLEIVISKIHKRNLKLWLIVLSGILILIAVSTALFYMEMFDSFPIVNPADADKIAMIIVFAIAIIIFFIKRSYLNINKVIEMAKKKTGQGNREILQALGDSNLNALLYSRSIDILSRISYSVWFLADLIVLVAFVLFILVPVLQNYLIYSFVGLYSLFINKPDRRMLIKLYDYIYE
;
A
#
# COMPACT_ATOMS: atom_id res chain seq x y z
N MET A 1 -10.69 20.37 20.97
CA MET A 1 -9.75 19.58 21.81
C MET A 1 -10.10 18.12 21.61
N MET A 2 -9.18 17.31 21.05
CA MET A 2 -9.47 15.92 20.68
C MET A 2 -9.65 15.06 21.93
N ASP A 3 -10.72 14.28 22.00
CA ASP A 3 -11.02 13.39 23.13
C ASP A 3 -9.86 12.39 23.34
N GLU A 4 -9.39 12.26 24.58
CA GLU A 4 -8.30 11.37 24.98
C GLU A 4 -8.57 9.91 24.56
N LYS A 5 -9.84 9.48 24.57
CA LYS A 5 -10.26 8.16 24.08
C LYS A 5 -10.03 7.99 22.59
N LEU A 6 -10.28 9.04 21.80
CA LEU A 6 -10.08 9.02 20.36
C LEU A 6 -8.58 9.00 20.01
N GLU A 7 -7.76 9.73 20.75
CA GLU A 7 -6.31 9.71 20.56
C GLU A 7 -5.73 8.30 20.72
N ILE A 8 -6.21 7.55 21.73
CA ILE A 8 -5.85 6.15 21.96
C ILE A 8 -6.25 5.28 20.75
N VAL A 9 -7.45 5.48 20.20
CA VAL A 9 -7.93 4.71 19.03
C VAL A 9 -7.09 5.01 17.79
N ILE A 10 -6.81 6.27 17.50
CA ILE A 10 -5.94 6.69 16.37
C ILE A 10 -4.56 6.08 16.52
N SER A 11 -4.00 6.11 17.73
CA SER A 11 -2.69 5.50 18.03
C SER A 11 -2.70 3.98 17.79
N LYS A 12 -3.75 3.28 18.23
CA LYS A 12 -3.91 1.83 17.99
C LYS A 12 -3.99 1.50 16.50
N ILE A 13 -4.79 2.24 15.72
CA ILE A 13 -4.93 2.05 14.28
C ILE A 13 -3.61 2.32 13.57
N HIS A 14 -2.94 3.43 13.89
CA HIS A 14 -1.64 3.76 13.32
C HIS A 14 -0.61 2.66 13.61
N LYS A 15 -0.52 2.17 14.86
CA LYS A 15 0.37 1.06 15.23
C LYS A 15 0.05 -0.23 14.46
N ARG A 16 -1.23 -0.57 14.28
CA ARG A 16 -1.64 -1.74 13.49
C ARG A 16 -1.20 -1.61 12.03
N ASN A 17 -1.45 -0.45 11.41
CA ASN A 17 -1.08 -0.18 10.03
C ASN A 17 0.45 -0.18 9.85
N LEU A 18 1.19 0.36 10.83
CA LEU A 18 2.65 0.33 10.85
C LEU A 18 3.19 -1.10 10.94
N LYS A 19 2.60 -1.96 11.78
CA LYS A 19 2.99 -3.38 11.86
C LYS A 19 2.80 -4.08 10.52
N LEU A 20 1.66 -3.87 9.86
CA LEU A 20 1.39 -4.48 8.55
C LEU A 20 2.34 -3.96 7.47
N TRP A 21 2.62 -2.66 7.47
CA TRP A 21 3.62 -2.08 6.57
C TRP A 21 5.03 -2.66 6.81
N LEU A 22 5.41 -2.86 8.08
CA LEU A 22 6.69 -3.50 8.44
C LEU A 22 6.77 -4.97 7.98
N ILE A 23 5.65 -5.71 8.04
CA ILE A 23 5.60 -7.09 7.53
C ILE A 23 5.89 -7.11 6.03
N VAL A 24 5.26 -6.22 5.25
CA VAL A 24 5.52 -6.10 3.80
C VAL A 24 6.97 -5.70 3.55
N LEU A 25 7.49 -4.69 4.28
CA LEU A 25 8.88 -4.29 4.18
C LEU A 25 9.83 -5.46 4.45
N SER A 26 9.57 -6.24 5.52
CA SER A 26 10.41 -7.40 5.85
C SER A 26 10.37 -8.47 4.77
N GLY A 27 9.21 -8.70 4.12
CA GLY A 27 9.10 -9.64 3.00
C GLY A 27 10.00 -9.24 1.83
N ILE A 28 9.96 -7.97 1.44
CA ILE A 28 10.84 -7.40 0.40
C ILE A 28 12.32 -7.56 0.79
N LEU A 29 12.70 -7.22 2.02
CA LEU A 29 14.10 -7.33 2.47
C LEU A 29 14.59 -8.78 2.50
N ILE A 30 13.73 -9.72 2.89
CA ILE A 30 14.06 -11.16 2.86
C ILE A 30 14.29 -11.61 1.41
N LEU A 31 13.41 -11.24 0.48
CA LEU A 31 13.63 -11.57 -0.94
C LEU A 31 14.95 -11.01 -1.45
N ILE A 32 15.29 -9.77 -1.08
CA ILE A 32 16.57 -9.16 -1.46
C ILE A 32 17.76 -9.94 -0.92
N ALA A 33 17.72 -10.30 0.37
CA ALA A 33 18.77 -11.08 1.01
C ALA A 33 18.91 -12.47 0.39
N VAL A 34 17.79 -13.16 0.14
CA VAL A 34 17.76 -14.49 -0.49
C VAL A 34 18.31 -14.44 -1.91
N SER A 35 17.85 -13.53 -2.77
CA SER A 35 18.40 -13.38 -4.13
C SER A 35 19.89 -13.10 -4.13
N THR A 36 20.35 -12.23 -3.23
CA THR A 36 21.77 -11.90 -3.11
C THR A 36 22.58 -13.13 -2.70
N ALA A 37 22.10 -13.90 -1.72
CA ALA A 37 22.75 -15.13 -1.29
C ALA A 37 22.80 -16.18 -2.43
N LEU A 38 21.67 -16.41 -3.12
CA LEU A 38 21.59 -17.36 -4.23
C LEU A 38 22.55 -16.99 -5.37
N PHE A 39 22.71 -15.69 -5.66
CA PHE A 39 23.64 -15.20 -6.67
C PHE A 39 25.09 -15.51 -6.30
N TYR A 40 25.52 -15.18 -5.07
CA TYR A 40 26.89 -15.44 -4.62
C TYR A 40 27.21 -16.91 -4.36
N MET A 41 26.19 -17.75 -4.18
CA MET A 41 26.34 -19.21 -4.08
C MET A 41 26.38 -19.89 -5.46
N GLU A 42 26.35 -19.14 -6.56
CA GLU A 42 26.44 -19.65 -7.93
C GLU A 42 25.38 -20.75 -8.23
N MET A 43 24.21 -20.68 -7.56
CA MET A 43 23.16 -21.70 -7.70
C MET A 43 22.48 -21.73 -9.09
N PHE A 44 22.81 -20.80 -9.98
CA PHE A 44 22.13 -20.60 -11.26
C PHE A 44 23.04 -20.77 -12.50
N ASP A 45 24.22 -21.37 -12.35
CA ASP A 45 25.21 -21.56 -13.43
C ASP A 45 24.71 -22.36 -14.65
N SER A 46 23.54 -23.01 -14.56
CA SER A 46 23.05 -23.95 -15.58
C SER A 46 21.61 -23.72 -16.08
N PHE A 47 21.00 -22.55 -15.88
CA PHE A 47 19.65 -22.28 -16.40
C PHE A 47 19.66 -21.26 -17.54
N PRO A 48 19.38 -21.67 -18.79
CA PRO A 48 19.02 -20.75 -19.84
C PRO A 48 17.59 -21.05 -20.29
N ILE A 49 16.61 -20.30 -19.82
CA ILE A 49 15.28 -20.33 -20.44
C ILE A 49 14.85 -18.88 -20.62
N VAL A 50 14.68 -18.49 -21.88
CA VAL A 50 14.30 -17.16 -22.40
C VAL A 50 15.49 -16.25 -22.75
N ASN A 51 15.39 -15.61 -23.92
CA ASN A 51 16.25 -14.51 -24.33
C ASN A 51 16.23 -13.42 -23.23
N PRO A 52 17.34 -13.17 -22.53
CA PRO A 52 17.38 -12.24 -21.39
C PRO A 52 16.78 -10.88 -21.69
N ALA A 53 16.97 -10.39 -22.91
CA ALA A 53 16.47 -9.11 -23.36
C ALA A 53 14.93 -9.07 -23.47
N ASP A 54 14.27 -10.16 -23.82
CA ASP A 54 12.81 -10.19 -23.99
C ASP A 54 12.11 -10.40 -22.64
N ALA A 55 12.68 -11.22 -21.76
CA ALA A 55 12.19 -11.37 -20.39
C ALA A 55 12.27 -10.04 -19.61
N ASP A 56 13.38 -9.32 -19.73
CA ASP A 56 13.56 -8.03 -19.06
C ASP A 56 12.58 -6.97 -19.59
N LYS A 57 12.36 -6.90 -20.91
CA LYS A 57 11.35 -5.99 -21.51
C LYS A 57 9.95 -6.26 -20.96
N ILE A 58 9.54 -7.52 -20.86
CA ILE A 58 8.22 -7.90 -20.33
C ILE A 58 8.11 -7.49 -18.86
N ALA A 59 9.12 -7.81 -18.05
CA ALA A 59 9.15 -7.44 -16.64
C ALA A 59 9.11 -5.92 -16.47
N MET A 60 9.89 -5.17 -17.26
CA MET A 60 9.87 -3.72 -17.25
C MET A 60 8.48 -3.15 -17.57
N ILE A 61 7.78 -3.68 -18.59
CA ILE A 61 6.41 -3.26 -18.93
C ILE A 61 5.47 -3.51 -17.75
N ILE A 62 5.54 -4.68 -17.12
CA ILE A 62 4.71 -5.05 -15.98
C ILE A 62 5.00 -4.13 -14.78
N VAL A 63 6.26 -3.97 -14.41
CA VAL A 63 6.68 -3.11 -13.29
C VAL A 63 6.26 -1.66 -13.54
N PHE A 64 6.42 -1.16 -14.77
CA PHE A 64 6.00 0.18 -15.14
C PHE A 64 4.48 0.36 -15.06
N ALA A 65 3.70 -0.61 -15.55
CA ALA A 65 2.24 -0.59 -15.43
C ALA A 65 1.80 -0.59 -13.96
N ILE A 66 2.41 -1.42 -13.11
CA ILE A 66 2.11 -1.45 -11.67
C ILE A 66 2.49 -0.13 -11.01
N ALA A 67 3.64 0.45 -11.33
CA ALA A 67 4.08 1.74 -10.79
C ALA A 67 3.11 2.88 -11.19
N ILE A 68 2.61 2.88 -12.43
CA ILE A 68 1.56 3.80 -12.87
C ILE A 68 0.28 3.59 -12.06
N ILE A 69 -0.14 2.35 -11.84
CA ILE A 69 -1.33 2.04 -11.04
C ILE A 69 -1.16 2.56 -9.61
N ILE A 70 0.00 2.33 -8.97
CA ILE A 70 0.31 2.86 -7.63
C ILE A 70 0.20 4.39 -7.63
N PHE A 71 0.81 5.05 -8.60
CA PHE A 71 0.77 6.51 -8.71
C PHE A 71 -0.66 7.02 -8.90
N PHE A 72 -1.43 6.36 -9.77
CA PHE A 72 -2.82 6.68 -10.00
C PHE A 72 -3.66 6.47 -8.76
N ILE A 73 -3.52 5.34 -8.05
CA ILE A 73 -4.25 5.07 -6.81
C ILE A 73 -3.94 6.14 -5.78
N LYS A 74 -2.66 6.47 -5.59
CA LYS A 74 -2.23 7.48 -4.64
C LYS A 74 -2.80 8.86 -4.98
N ARG A 75 -2.66 9.31 -6.22
CA ARG A 75 -3.17 10.62 -6.65
C ARG A 75 -4.70 10.69 -6.63
N SER A 76 -5.36 9.60 -7.01
CA SER A 76 -6.80 9.57 -7.23
C SER A 76 -7.60 9.22 -5.99
N TYR A 77 -7.05 8.49 -5.00
CA TYR A 77 -7.83 7.98 -3.87
C TYR A 77 -7.23 8.27 -2.49
N LEU A 78 -5.93 8.59 -2.37
CA LEU A 78 -5.33 9.03 -1.11
C LEU A 78 -5.50 10.54 -0.87
N ASN A 79 -6.67 11.09 -1.18
CA ASN A 79 -7.06 12.46 -0.87
C ASN A 79 -8.23 12.44 0.12
N ILE A 80 -8.11 13.21 1.21
CA ILE A 80 -9.10 13.29 2.31
C ILE A 80 -10.51 13.53 1.76
N ASN A 81 -10.67 14.50 0.86
CA ASN A 81 -11.98 14.86 0.30
C ASN A 81 -12.64 13.67 -0.40
N LYS A 82 -11.85 12.90 -1.16
CA LYS A 82 -12.36 11.73 -1.88
C LYS A 82 -12.64 10.55 -0.96
N VAL A 83 -11.79 10.31 0.05
CA VAL A 83 -12.03 9.27 1.06
C VAL A 83 -13.35 9.52 1.77
N ILE A 84 -13.61 10.78 2.14
CA ILE A 84 -14.85 11.20 2.80
C ILE A 84 -16.04 11.11 1.84
N GLU A 85 -15.88 11.52 0.58
CA GLU A 85 -16.94 11.37 -0.43
C GLU A 85 -17.33 9.89 -0.62
N MET A 86 -16.34 9.00 -0.69
CA MET A 86 -16.55 7.56 -0.76
C MET A 86 -17.23 7.02 0.52
N ALA A 87 -16.82 7.51 1.69
CA ALA A 87 -17.45 7.17 2.96
C ALA A 87 -18.92 7.63 3.00
N LYS A 88 -19.23 8.85 2.54
CA LYS A 88 -20.58 9.39 2.43
C LYS A 88 -21.44 8.56 1.49
N LYS A 89 -20.92 8.20 0.30
CA LYS A 89 -21.64 7.32 -0.66
C LYS A 89 -21.97 5.96 -0.05
N LYS A 90 -20.99 5.30 0.58
CA LYS A 90 -21.22 4.03 1.28
C LYS A 90 -22.20 4.14 2.44
N THR A 91 -22.31 5.31 3.06
CA THR A 91 -23.18 5.56 4.21
C THR A 91 -24.60 5.89 3.77
N GLY A 92 -24.76 6.66 2.70
CA GLY A 92 -26.06 6.98 2.09
C GLY A 92 -26.71 5.83 1.33
N GLN A 93 -25.94 4.82 0.90
CA GLN A 93 -26.43 3.71 0.04
C GLN A 93 -27.37 2.70 0.71
N GLY A 94 -27.78 2.88 1.97
CA GLY A 94 -28.67 1.89 2.59
C GLY A 94 -29.52 2.33 3.76
N ASN A 95 -29.50 3.59 4.21
CA ASN A 95 -30.24 3.93 5.42
C ASN A 95 -30.40 5.44 5.66
N ARG A 96 -31.07 6.15 4.74
CA ARG A 96 -31.44 7.56 4.94
C ARG A 96 -32.24 7.76 6.25
N GLU A 97 -33.01 6.76 6.65
CA GLU A 97 -33.82 6.74 7.88
C GLU A 97 -32.99 6.50 9.15
N ILE A 98 -32.02 5.56 9.16
CA ILE A 98 -31.13 5.37 10.33
C ILE A 98 -30.15 6.55 10.47
N LEU A 99 -29.76 7.20 9.38
CA LEU A 99 -28.95 8.43 9.43
C LEU A 99 -29.74 9.63 9.99
N GLN A 100 -31.07 9.65 9.84
CA GLN A 100 -31.93 10.65 10.49
C GLN A 100 -32.18 10.31 11.97
N ALA A 101 -32.17 9.02 12.34
CA ALA A 101 -32.31 8.58 13.72
C ALA A 101 -31.01 8.73 14.54
N LEU A 102 -29.85 8.63 13.89
CA LEU A 102 -28.54 8.89 14.49
C LEU A 102 -28.29 10.40 14.46
N GLY A 103 -28.38 11.09 15.60
CA GLY A 103 -28.02 12.51 15.68
C GLY A 103 -26.60 12.82 15.17
N ASP A 104 -26.32 14.10 14.88
CA ASP A 104 -25.13 14.56 14.14
C ASP A 104 -23.78 14.04 14.69
N SER A 105 -23.64 13.93 16.01
CA SER A 105 -22.41 13.38 16.63
C SER A 105 -22.15 11.91 16.27
N ASN A 106 -23.20 11.09 16.14
CA ASN A 106 -23.08 9.68 15.80
C ASN A 106 -22.84 9.48 14.29
N LEU A 107 -23.37 10.38 13.46
CA LEU A 107 -23.12 10.42 12.03
C LEU A 107 -21.64 10.69 11.73
N ASN A 108 -21.06 11.70 12.38
CA ASN A 108 -19.66 12.07 12.19
C ASN A 108 -18.71 10.96 12.66
N ALA A 109 -19.02 10.29 13.77
CA ALA A 109 -18.26 9.13 14.24
C ALA A 109 -18.30 7.95 13.24
N LEU A 110 -19.47 7.67 12.65
CA LEU A 110 -19.62 6.63 11.64
C LEU A 110 -18.84 6.97 10.35
N LEU A 111 -18.93 8.22 9.90
CA LEU A 111 -18.18 8.70 8.73
C LEU A 111 -16.66 8.63 8.97
N TYR A 112 -16.20 9.00 10.16
CA TYR A 112 -14.80 8.90 10.54
C TYR A 112 -14.31 7.45 10.51
N SER A 113 -15.02 6.52 11.15
CA SER A 113 -14.68 5.10 11.16
C SER A 113 -14.61 4.51 9.73
N ARG A 114 -15.61 4.82 8.88
CA ARG A 114 -15.64 4.31 7.50
C ARG A 114 -14.52 4.89 6.64
N SER A 115 -14.19 6.16 6.87
CA SER A 115 -13.09 6.83 6.17
C SER A 115 -11.75 6.21 6.53
N ILE A 116 -11.53 5.86 7.81
CA ILE A 116 -10.34 5.11 8.25
C ILE A 116 -10.25 3.75 7.55
N ASP A 117 -11.36 3.02 7.46
CA ASP A 117 -11.38 1.70 6.81
C ASP A 117 -11.05 1.80 5.32
N ILE A 118 -11.63 2.79 4.62
CA ILE A 118 -11.34 3.05 3.21
C ILE A 118 -9.87 3.42 3.03
N LEU A 119 -9.35 4.33 3.85
CA LEU A 119 -7.95 4.76 3.82
C LEU A 119 -7.00 3.59 4.04
N SER A 120 -7.30 2.74 5.02
CA SER A 120 -6.50 1.56 5.33
C SER A 120 -6.51 0.56 4.17
N ARG A 121 -7.68 0.28 3.58
CA ARG A 121 -7.80 -0.61 2.42
C ARG A 121 -6.99 -0.11 1.22
N ILE A 122 -7.10 1.17 0.88
CA ILE A 122 -6.33 1.76 -0.22
C ILE A 122 -4.83 1.66 0.06
N SER A 123 -4.40 1.93 1.30
CA SER A 123 -3.00 1.82 1.70
C SER A 123 -2.49 0.38 1.54
N TYR A 124 -3.25 -0.63 1.98
CA TYR A 124 -2.90 -2.04 1.81
C TYR A 124 -2.79 -2.43 0.34
N SER A 125 -3.70 -1.96 -0.52
CA SER A 125 -3.60 -2.23 -1.97
C SER A 125 -2.30 -1.69 -2.55
N VAL A 126 -1.88 -0.49 -2.15
CA VAL A 126 -0.62 0.09 -2.61
C VAL A 126 0.58 -0.70 -2.09
N TRP A 127 0.57 -1.14 -0.84
CA TRP A 127 1.67 -1.94 -0.29
C TRP A 127 1.77 -3.31 -0.96
N PHE A 128 0.63 -3.94 -1.24
CA PHE A 128 0.57 -5.20 -1.98
C PHE A 128 1.11 -5.05 -3.41
N LEU A 129 0.78 -3.95 -4.10
CA LEU A 129 1.34 -3.67 -5.43
C LEU A 129 2.85 -3.42 -5.40
N ALA A 130 3.35 -2.76 -4.34
CA ALA A 130 4.79 -2.56 -4.15
C ALA A 130 5.52 -3.90 -3.94
N ASP A 131 4.94 -4.80 -3.15
CA ASP A 131 5.44 -6.17 -2.96
C ASP A 131 5.40 -6.97 -4.27
N LEU A 132 4.32 -6.83 -5.05
CA LEU A 132 4.17 -7.49 -6.35
C LEU A 132 5.27 -7.08 -7.34
N ILE A 133 5.72 -5.81 -7.35
CA ILE A 133 6.87 -5.36 -8.17
C ILE A 133 8.12 -6.18 -7.82
N VAL A 134 8.40 -6.33 -6.52
CA VAL A 134 9.58 -7.08 -6.04
C VAL A 134 9.44 -8.57 -6.35
N LEU A 135 8.24 -9.12 -6.24
CA LEU A 135 7.96 -10.52 -6.57
C LEU A 135 8.16 -10.80 -8.06
N VAL A 136 7.67 -9.93 -8.95
CA VAL A 136 7.89 -10.04 -10.39
C VAL A 136 9.39 -9.98 -10.70
N ALA A 137 10.12 -9.06 -10.06
CA ALA A 137 11.57 -8.98 -10.18
C ALA A 137 12.27 -10.25 -9.69
N PHE A 138 11.81 -10.83 -8.59
CA PHE A 138 12.36 -12.06 -8.02
C PHE A 138 12.15 -13.26 -8.98
N VAL A 139 10.95 -13.37 -9.56
CA VAL A 139 10.68 -14.39 -10.59
C VAL A 139 11.57 -14.17 -11.81
N LEU A 140 11.73 -12.92 -12.28
CA LEU A 140 12.65 -12.61 -13.36
C LEU A 140 14.09 -13.02 -13.02
N PHE A 141 14.55 -12.75 -11.79
CA PHE A 141 15.87 -13.12 -11.31
C PHE A 141 16.10 -14.64 -11.34
N ILE A 142 15.10 -15.44 -10.99
CA ILE A 142 15.19 -16.90 -11.09
C ILE A 142 15.35 -17.36 -12.55
N LEU A 143 14.65 -16.71 -13.48
CA LEU A 143 14.69 -17.06 -14.90
C LEU A 143 15.95 -16.55 -15.60
N VAL A 144 16.40 -15.36 -15.22
CA VAL A 144 17.51 -14.62 -15.79
C VAL A 144 18.29 -14.03 -14.60
N PRO A 145 19.36 -14.70 -14.13
CA PRO A 145 20.06 -14.38 -12.88
C PRO A 145 20.96 -13.15 -12.98
N VAL A 146 20.37 -12.02 -13.40
CA VAL A 146 21.02 -10.71 -13.47
C VAL A 146 20.62 -9.94 -12.22
N LEU A 147 21.50 -10.01 -11.19
CA LEU A 147 21.27 -9.37 -9.90
C LEU A 147 21.01 -7.86 -10.03
N GLN A 148 21.66 -7.19 -10.98
CA GLN A 148 21.48 -5.76 -11.22
C GLN A 148 20.02 -5.39 -11.53
N ASN A 149 19.36 -6.14 -12.42
CA ASN A 149 17.96 -5.87 -12.80
C ASN A 149 17.04 -6.09 -11.61
N TYR A 150 17.25 -7.18 -10.87
CA TYR A 150 16.51 -7.47 -9.65
C TYR A 150 16.61 -6.35 -8.61
N LEU A 151 17.82 -5.82 -8.39
CA LEU A 151 18.04 -4.72 -7.45
C LEU A 151 17.33 -3.44 -7.91
N ILE A 152 17.38 -3.10 -9.20
CA ILE A 152 16.68 -1.92 -9.75
C ILE A 152 15.18 -2.03 -9.49
N TYR A 153 14.55 -3.15 -9.82
CA TYR A 153 13.11 -3.33 -9.59
C TYR A 153 12.77 -3.39 -8.10
N SER A 154 13.62 -4.00 -7.28
CA SER A 154 13.50 -3.98 -5.81
C SER A 154 13.52 -2.56 -5.25
N PHE A 155 14.38 -1.68 -5.79
CA PHE A 155 14.37 -0.26 -5.43
C PHE A 155 13.06 0.44 -5.80
N VAL A 156 12.48 0.13 -6.96
CA VAL A 156 11.17 0.68 -7.36
C VAL A 156 10.05 0.22 -6.42
N GLY A 157 10.05 -1.07 -6.03
CA GLY A 157 9.12 -1.62 -5.04
C GLY A 157 9.28 -0.97 -3.67
N LEU A 158 10.50 -0.90 -3.15
CA LEU A 158 10.81 -0.23 -1.88
C LEU A 158 10.39 1.24 -1.90
N TYR A 159 10.75 1.97 -2.95
CA TYR A 159 10.35 3.37 -3.10
C TYR A 159 8.83 3.53 -3.06
N SER A 160 8.10 2.70 -3.80
CA SER A 160 6.63 2.68 -3.82
C SER A 160 6.02 2.41 -2.43
N LEU A 161 6.65 1.53 -1.65
CA LEU A 161 6.26 1.23 -0.28
C LEU A 161 6.54 2.41 0.68
N PHE A 162 7.73 3.02 0.58
CA PHE A 162 8.15 4.11 1.46
C PHE A 162 7.33 5.38 1.26
N ILE A 163 7.00 5.72 0.01
CA ILE A 163 6.15 6.89 -0.26
C ILE A 163 4.72 6.72 0.28
N ASN A 164 4.32 5.52 0.69
CA ASN A 164 3.01 5.20 1.30
C ASN A 164 3.13 4.66 2.72
N LYS A 165 4.19 5.06 3.44
CA LYS A 165 4.32 4.75 4.87
C LYS A 165 3.09 5.26 5.65
N PRO A 166 2.53 4.47 6.59
CA PRO A 166 1.47 4.93 7.48
C PRO A 166 1.86 6.22 8.19
N ASP A 167 1.05 7.27 8.05
CA ASP A 167 1.24 8.55 8.73
C ASP A 167 0.05 8.83 9.66
N ARG A 168 0.34 9.04 10.95
CA ARG A 168 -0.65 9.41 11.96
C ARG A 168 -1.30 10.75 11.62
N ARG A 169 -0.57 11.69 11.01
CA ARG A 169 -1.08 13.03 10.66
C ARG A 169 -2.26 12.95 9.70
N MET A 170 -2.29 11.96 8.81
CA MET A 170 -3.40 11.78 7.88
C MET A 170 -4.69 11.39 8.58
N LEU A 171 -4.62 10.58 9.65
CA LEU A 171 -5.78 10.21 10.48
C LEU A 171 -6.31 11.39 11.29
N ILE A 172 -5.42 12.27 11.74
CA ILE A 172 -5.78 13.50 12.48
C ILE A 172 -6.44 14.50 11.53
N LYS A 173 -5.84 14.79 10.37
CA LYS A 173 -6.46 15.68 9.37
C LYS A 173 -7.84 15.22 8.91
N LEU A 174 -8.05 13.90 8.87
CA LEU A 174 -9.34 13.32 8.50
C LEU A 174 -10.38 13.48 9.61
N TYR A 175 -9.95 13.53 10.87
CA TYR A 175 -10.81 13.87 12.00
C TYR A 175 -11.18 15.35 11.94
N ASP A 176 -10.19 16.23 11.84
CA ASP A 176 -10.39 17.68 11.80
C ASP A 176 -11.39 18.05 10.69
N TYR A 177 -11.23 17.50 9.48
CA TYR A 177 -12.15 17.77 8.36
C TYR A 177 -13.61 17.30 8.58
N ILE A 178 -13.83 16.25 9.39
CA ILE A 178 -15.19 15.70 9.61
C ILE A 178 -15.90 16.43 10.76
N TYR A 179 -15.15 17.00 11.70
CA TYR A 179 -15.67 17.60 12.92
C TYR A 179 -15.56 19.14 12.97
N GLU A 180 -14.87 19.76 12.00
CA GLU A 180 -15.01 21.19 11.63
C GLU A 180 -16.26 21.41 10.75
#